data_AF-A0A0E0QHA3-F1
#
_entry.id   AF-A0A0E0QHA3-F1
#
_cell.length_a   1.000
_cell.length_b   1.000
_cell.length_c   1.000
_cell.angle_alpha   90.00
_cell.angle_beta   90.00
_cell.angle_gamma   90.00
#
_symmetry.space_group_name_H-M   'P 1'
#
loop_
_entity.id
_entity.type
_entity.pdbx_description
1 polymer ?
#
loop_
_entity_poly.entity_id
_entity_poly.type
_entity_poly.pdbx_seq_one_letter_code
_entity_poly.pdbx_strand_id
1 'polypeptide(L)'
;MENDSSMKQKLVVLARKVKKIDDEIEKHMELFTQLRENPTDINGIVARRRKDFNGGFFQHLNFLVNAYNGLDERDAIARLGLGACLQSMHMTAHWSSWTLILLNQTWVELNTAFDDILNSSSLDDACDKIKSLAKTKELDSSLILLINRAWAAAKDSTTMKNEVKDIMYHIYTTTKESLKSISPPEMKLLKYLLNIEDPEERFGALATAFSPGDEHEAKDEDALYT
;
A
#
# COMPACT_ATOMS: atom_id res chain seq x y z
N MET A 1 5.91 -58.60 12.56
CA MET A 1 4.85 -58.10 11.65
C MET A 1 4.20 -56.79 12.11
N GLU A 2 4.54 -56.25 13.29
CA GLU A 2 3.91 -55.04 13.87
C GLU A 2 4.39 -53.71 13.24
N ASN A 3 5.63 -53.67 12.73
CA ASN A 3 6.25 -52.45 12.19
C ASN A 3 5.62 -51.98 10.87
N ASP A 4 5.11 -52.92 10.06
CA ASP A 4 4.51 -52.64 8.74
C ASP A 4 3.11 -52.00 8.85
N SER A 5 2.34 -52.37 9.89
CA SER A 5 1.02 -51.78 10.17
C SER A 5 1.13 -50.32 10.65
N SER A 6 2.09 -50.04 11.52
CA SER A 6 2.38 -48.68 12.01
C SER A 6 2.87 -47.75 10.89
N MET A 7 3.75 -48.26 10.00
CA MET A 7 4.21 -47.50 8.84
C MET A 7 3.07 -47.21 7.85
N LYS A 8 2.20 -48.19 7.56
CA LYS A 8 1.02 -47.99 6.70
C LYS A 8 0.06 -46.94 7.27
N GLN A 9 -0.20 -46.96 8.58
CA GLN A 9 -1.02 -45.92 9.22
C GLN A 9 -0.40 -44.52 9.09
N LYS A 10 0.91 -44.38 9.31
CA LYS A 10 1.62 -43.09 9.12
C LYS A 10 1.53 -42.59 7.67
N LEU A 11 1.67 -43.49 6.70
CA LEU A 11 1.55 -43.18 5.27
C LEU A 11 0.13 -42.72 4.91
N VAL A 12 -0.90 -43.37 5.44
CA VAL A 12 -2.30 -42.95 5.24
C VAL A 12 -2.57 -41.59 5.87
N VAL A 13 -2.03 -41.30 7.06
CA VAL A 13 -2.14 -39.98 7.69
C VAL A 13 -1.42 -38.92 6.87
N LEU A 14 -0.23 -39.22 6.35
CA LEU A 14 0.53 -38.32 5.50
C LEU A 14 -0.23 -38.01 4.20
N ALA A 15 -0.77 -39.03 3.52
CA ALA A 15 -1.57 -38.86 2.32
C ALA A 15 -2.80 -37.97 2.55
N ARG A 16 -3.49 -38.12 3.69
CA ARG A 16 -4.61 -37.23 4.06
C ARG A 16 -4.16 -35.79 4.32
N LYS A 17 -3.01 -35.59 4.96
CA LYS A 17 -2.45 -34.25 5.20
C LYS A 17 -2.03 -33.57 3.91
N VAL A 18 -1.35 -34.29 3.02
CA VAL A 18 -0.96 -33.79 1.70
C VAL A 18 -2.18 -33.40 0.89
N LYS A 19 -3.20 -34.27 0.84
CA LYS A 19 -4.46 -33.95 0.16
C LYS A 19 -5.12 -32.69 0.73
N LYS A 20 -5.15 -32.53 2.06
CA LYS A 20 -5.70 -31.33 2.67
C LYS A 20 -4.96 -30.06 2.25
N ILE A 21 -3.63 -30.11 2.18
CA ILE A 21 -2.81 -28.98 1.73
C ILE A 21 -3.07 -28.69 0.24
N ASP A 22 -3.17 -29.73 -0.58
CA ASP A 22 -3.48 -29.61 -2.02
C ASP A 22 -4.84 -28.92 -2.23
N ASP A 23 -5.88 -29.40 -1.55
CA ASP A 23 -7.23 -28.80 -1.57
C ASP A 23 -7.21 -27.32 -1.10
N GLU A 24 -6.40 -26.99 -0.08
CA GLU A 24 -6.24 -25.62 0.42
C GLU A 24 -5.51 -24.71 -0.58
N ILE A 25 -4.47 -25.22 -1.25
CA ILE A 25 -3.71 -24.50 -2.28
C ILE A 25 -4.59 -24.24 -3.50
N GLU A 26 -5.33 -25.24 -3.97
CA GLU A 26 -6.22 -25.11 -5.13
C GLU A 26 -7.27 -24.02 -4.88
N LYS A 27 -7.90 -24.03 -3.70
CA LYS A 27 -8.85 -23.01 -3.29
C LYS A 27 -8.25 -21.60 -3.27
N HIS A 28 -7.01 -21.44 -2.79
CA HIS A 28 -6.32 -20.16 -2.78
C HIS A 28 -5.96 -19.70 -4.20
N MET A 29 -5.53 -20.62 -5.08
CA MET A 29 -5.23 -20.34 -6.48
C MET A 29 -6.47 -19.93 -7.28
N GLU A 30 -7.62 -20.56 -7.05
CA GLU A 30 -8.89 -20.15 -7.65
C GLU A 30 -9.28 -18.72 -7.25
N LEU A 31 -9.17 -18.40 -5.95
CA LEU A 31 -9.47 -17.06 -5.46
C LEU A 31 -8.52 -16.00 -6.04
N PHE A 32 -7.23 -16.34 -6.14
CA PHE A 32 -6.23 -15.48 -6.76
C PHE A 32 -6.50 -15.26 -8.26
N THR A 33 -6.86 -16.31 -8.99
CA THR A 33 -7.19 -16.23 -10.42
C THR A 33 -8.40 -15.32 -10.66
N GLN A 34 -9.45 -15.43 -9.83
CA GLN A 34 -10.62 -14.55 -9.91
C GLN A 34 -10.27 -13.07 -9.70
N LEU A 35 -9.37 -12.77 -8.77
CA LEU A 35 -8.88 -11.40 -8.54
C LEU A 35 -8.07 -10.88 -9.72
N ARG A 36 -7.25 -11.74 -10.34
CA ARG A 36 -6.43 -11.41 -11.51
C ARG A 36 -7.28 -11.13 -12.75
N GLU A 37 -8.33 -11.93 -12.97
CA GLU A 37 -9.23 -11.78 -14.11
C GLU A 37 -10.17 -10.57 -13.97
N ASN A 38 -10.47 -10.14 -12.75
CA ASN A 38 -11.42 -9.07 -12.45
C ASN A 38 -10.81 -7.98 -11.55
N PRO A 39 -9.74 -7.27 -12.00
CA PRO A 39 -9.02 -6.29 -11.18
C PRO A 39 -9.89 -5.07 -10.79
N THR A 40 -10.99 -4.80 -11.49
CA THR A 40 -11.91 -3.69 -11.21
C THR A 40 -13.05 -4.05 -10.25
N ASP A 41 -13.35 -5.33 -10.02
CA ASP A 41 -14.42 -5.81 -9.10
C ASP A 41 -13.85 -6.50 -7.85
N ILE A 42 -12.66 -6.09 -7.39
CA ILE A 42 -12.05 -6.62 -6.17
C ILE A 42 -13.03 -6.49 -4.99
N ASN A 43 -13.77 -5.39 -4.90
CA ASN A 43 -14.75 -5.13 -3.85
C ASN A 43 -15.88 -6.17 -3.85
N GLY A 44 -16.45 -6.47 -5.03
CA GLY A 44 -17.51 -7.47 -5.16
C GLY A 44 -17.03 -8.87 -4.82
N ILE A 45 -15.80 -9.23 -5.24
CA ILE A 45 -15.19 -10.54 -4.94
C ILE A 45 -14.98 -10.70 -3.43
N VAL A 46 -14.41 -9.69 -2.77
CA VAL A 46 -14.17 -9.70 -1.32
C VAL A 46 -15.48 -9.80 -0.55
N ALA A 47 -16.53 -9.08 -0.97
CA ALA A 47 -17.84 -9.14 -0.33
C ALA A 47 -18.49 -10.53 -0.44
N ARG A 48 -18.39 -11.18 -1.61
CA ARG A 48 -18.97 -12.51 -1.88
C ARG A 48 -18.21 -13.65 -1.19
N ARG A 49 -16.88 -13.58 -1.17
CA ARG A 49 -15.99 -14.66 -0.70
C ARG A 49 -15.25 -14.34 0.59
N ARG A 50 -15.79 -13.46 1.44
CA ARG A 50 -15.15 -12.96 2.67
C ARG A 50 -14.45 -14.05 3.52
N LYS A 51 -15.06 -15.23 3.69
CA LYS A 51 -14.51 -16.33 4.50
C LYS A 51 -13.24 -16.96 3.93
N ASP A 52 -13.00 -16.79 2.64
CA ASP A 52 -11.86 -17.35 1.93
C ASP A 52 -10.64 -16.42 1.99
N PHE A 53 -10.84 -15.14 2.31
CA PHE A 53 -9.77 -14.17 2.60
C PHE A 53 -9.25 -14.37 4.03
N ASN A 54 -8.56 -15.49 4.24
CA ASN A 54 -7.98 -15.88 5.52
C ASN A 54 -6.44 -15.81 5.51
N GLY A 55 -5.81 -16.05 6.67
CA GLY A 55 -4.35 -15.96 6.79
C GLY A 55 -3.58 -16.92 5.88
N GLY A 56 -4.14 -18.10 5.60
CA GLY A 56 -3.56 -19.08 4.70
C GLY A 56 -3.55 -18.61 3.25
N PHE A 57 -4.65 -18.00 2.78
CA PHE A 57 -4.73 -17.42 1.43
C PHE A 57 -3.63 -16.38 1.21
N PHE A 58 -3.48 -15.54 2.21
CA PHE A 58 -2.54 -14.44 2.20
C PHE A 58 -1.08 -14.93 2.26
N GLN A 59 -0.76 -15.90 3.11
CA GLN A 59 0.55 -16.56 3.09
C GLN A 59 0.88 -17.18 1.72
N HIS A 60 -0.11 -17.83 1.09
CA HIS A 60 0.03 -18.40 -0.25
C HIS A 60 0.30 -17.31 -1.31
N LEU A 61 -0.39 -16.16 -1.21
CA LEU A 61 -0.20 -15.03 -2.12
C LEU A 61 1.21 -14.43 -2.03
N ASN A 62 1.80 -14.36 -0.83
CA ASN A 62 3.20 -13.95 -0.68
C ASN A 62 4.19 -14.99 -1.21
N PHE A 63 3.89 -16.29 -1.05
CA PHE A 63 4.70 -17.31 -1.70
C PHE A 63 4.70 -17.11 -3.23
N LEU A 64 3.54 -16.83 -3.83
CA LEU A 64 3.45 -16.53 -5.26
C LEU A 64 4.28 -15.29 -5.62
N VAL A 65 4.11 -14.16 -4.93
CA VAL A 65 4.91 -12.94 -5.18
C VAL A 65 6.41 -13.24 -5.17
N ASN A 66 6.90 -14.03 -4.22
CA ASN A 66 8.32 -14.38 -4.14
C ASN A 66 8.77 -15.42 -5.18
N ALA A 67 7.84 -16.20 -5.75
CA ALA A 67 8.13 -17.19 -6.77
C ALA A 67 8.18 -16.62 -8.19
N TYR A 68 7.53 -15.46 -8.44
CA TYR A 68 7.61 -14.77 -9.73
C TYR A 68 8.94 -14.01 -9.87
N ASN A 69 9.62 -14.20 -11.00
CA ASN A 69 10.93 -13.58 -11.24
C ASN A 69 10.81 -12.16 -11.84
N GLY A 70 9.73 -11.84 -12.55
CA GLY A 70 9.49 -10.53 -13.17
C GLY A 70 9.13 -9.45 -12.17
N LEU A 71 9.72 -8.25 -12.29
CA LEU A 71 9.37 -7.10 -11.43
C LEU A 71 7.93 -6.62 -11.68
N ASP A 72 7.51 -6.55 -12.94
CA ASP A 72 6.16 -6.10 -13.31
C ASP A 72 5.07 -7.08 -12.85
N GLU A 73 5.36 -8.39 -12.94
CA GLU A 73 4.44 -9.44 -12.50
C GLU A 73 4.31 -9.44 -10.98
N ARG A 74 5.40 -9.22 -10.25
CA ARG A 74 5.39 -9.07 -8.80
C ARG A 74 4.61 -7.83 -8.36
N ASP A 75 4.82 -6.68 -9.00
CA ASP A 75 4.09 -5.44 -8.69
C ASP A 75 2.59 -5.59 -8.95
N ALA A 76 2.20 -6.21 -10.06
CA ALA A 76 0.79 -6.48 -10.38
C ALA A 76 0.10 -7.36 -9.32
N ILE A 77 0.77 -8.43 -8.89
CA ILE A 77 0.24 -9.35 -7.86
C ILE A 77 0.18 -8.66 -6.50
N ALA A 78 1.20 -7.88 -6.15
CA ALA A 78 1.24 -7.10 -4.92
C ALA A 78 0.08 -6.08 -4.86
N ARG A 79 -0.20 -5.37 -5.96
CA ARG A 79 -1.32 -4.42 -6.06
C ARG A 79 -2.68 -5.09 -5.91
N LEU A 80 -2.88 -6.24 -6.56
CA LEU A 80 -4.10 -7.04 -6.43
C LEU A 80 -4.29 -7.54 -4.99
N GLY A 81 -3.22 -8.07 -4.40
CA GLY A 81 -3.20 -8.53 -3.00
C GLY A 81 -3.48 -7.39 -2.02
N LEU A 82 -2.91 -6.21 -2.26
CA LEU A 82 -3.13 -5.01 -1.45
C LEU A 82 -4.58 -4.52 -1.57
N GLY A 83 -5.13 -4.44 -2.78
CA GLY A 83 -6.52 -4.08 -3.02
C GLY A 83 -7.48 -5.01 -2.28
N ALA A 84 -7.30 -6.32 -2.42
CA ALA A 84 -8.11 -7.31 -1.73
C ALA A 84 -7.96 -7.25 -0.20
N CYS A 85 -6.74 -7.02 0.29
CA CYS A 85 -6.44 -6.88 1.71
C CYS A 85 -7.10 -5.63 2.31
N LEU A 86 -6.99 -4.47 1.66
CA LEU A 86 -7.58 -3.21 2.13
C LEU A 86 -9.11 -3.30 2.22
N GLN A 87 -9.74 -3.95 1.25
CA GLN A 87 -11.20 -4.14 1.22
C GLN A 87 -11.67 -5.16 2.26
N SER A 88 -10.88 -6.21 2.51
CA SER A 88 -11.13 -7.16 3.59
C SER A 88 -10.91 -6.53 4.98
N MET A 89 -9.95 -5.60 5.10
CA MET A 89 -9.57 -4.91 6.34
C MET A 89 -10.68 -4.00 6.87
N HIS A 90 -11.51 -3.39 5.99
CA HIS A 90 -12.68 -2.62 6.43
C HIS A 90 -13.74 -3.47 7.14
N MET A 91 -13.57 -4.81 7.17
CA MET A 91 -14.58 -5.73 7.69
C MET A 91 -14.15 -6.51 8.93
N THR A 92 -12.87 -6.53 9.31
CA THR A 92 -12.39 -7.18 10.56
C THR A 92 -11.05 -6.60 11.04
N ALA A 93 -10.95 -6.24 12.32
CA ALA A 93 -9.82 -5.51 12.92
C ALA A 93 -8.48 -6.28 13.02
N HIS A 94 -8.42 -7.55 12.61
CA HIS A 94 -7.31 -8.48 12.91
C HIS A 94 -6.26 -8.61 11.78
N TRP A 95 -6.46 -7.99 10.61
CA TRP A 95 -5.62 -8.22 9.41
C TRP A 95 -4.45 -7.24 9.22
N SER A 96 -4.24 -6.33 10.18
CA SER A 96 -3.18 -5.32 10.16
C SER A 96 -1.76 -5.91 10.07
N SER A 97 -1.59 -7.18 10.46
CA SER A 97 -0.35 -7.94 10.40
C SER A 97 0.04 -8.39 8.99
N TRP A 98 -0.92 -8.57 8.08
CA TRP A 98 -0.63 -9.10 6.75
C TRP A 98 -0.20 -8.04 5.72
N THR A 99 -0.71 -6.82 5.84
CA THR A 99 -0.13 -5.64 5.16
C THR A 99 1.39 -5.53 5.37
N LEU A 100 1.90 -5.98 6.52
CA LEU A 100 3.32 -5.93 6.84
C LEU A 100 4.14 -6.99 6.09
N ILE A 101 3.59 -8.16 5.84
CA ILE A 101 4.32 -9.28 5.22
C ILE A 101 4.27 -9.20 3.68
N LEU A 102 3.19 -8.69 3.09
CA LEU A 102 3.15 -8.40 1.64
C LEU A 102 4.15 -7.30 1.24
N LEU A 103 4.46 -6.41 2.18
CA LEU A 103 5.49 -5.41 2.01
C LEU A 103 6.90 -5.98 2.29
N ASN A 104 7.13 -7.27 2.61
CA ASN A 104 8.39 -7.77 3.22
C ASN A 104 9.68 -7.44 2.45
N GLN A 105 9.69 -7.44 1.12
CA GLN A 105 10.87 -7.08 0.33
C GLN A 105 11.10 -5.55 0.31
N THR A 106 10.00 -4.78 0.27
CA THR A 106 9.96 -3.35 0.56
C THR A 106 10.16 -3.00 2.04
N TRP A 107 9.93 -3.89 3.03
CA TRP A 107 9.96 -3.57 4.46
C TRP A 107 11.37 -3.28 4.92
N VAL A 108 12.34 -4.05 4.46
CA VAL A 108 13.73 -3.86 4.87
C VAL A 108 14.22 -2.49 4.40
N GLU A 109 14.00 -2.15 3.13
CA GLU A 109 14.38 -0.85 2.57
C GLU A 109 13.57 0.30 3.19
N LEU A 110 12.26 0.10 3.39
CA LEU A 110 11.36 1.07 3.99
C LEU A 110 11.65 1.33 5.48
N ASN A 111 11.97 0.29 6.26
CA ASN A 111 12.40 0.44 7.65
C ASN A 111 13.79 0.99 7.71
N THR A 112 14.69 0.64 6.78
CA THR A 112 16.00 1.27 6.73
C THR A 112 15.84 2.78 6.51
N ALA A 113 15.02 3.21 5.56
CA ALA A 113 14.76 4.62 5.31
C ALA A 113 14.06 5.31 6.50
N PHE A 114 13.08 4.65 7.13
CA PHE A 114 12.39 5.21 8.28
C PHE A 114 13.25 5.25 9.55
N ASP A 115 14.01 4.19 9.82
CA ASP A 115 15.00 4.14 10.90
C ASP A 115 16.11 5.17 10.67
N ASP A 116 16.53 5.38 9.44
CA ASP A 116 17.52 6.40 9.08
C ASP A 116 17.00 7.84 9.29
N ILE A 117 15.68 8.05 9.22
CA ILE A 117 15.03 9.30 9.67
C ILE A 117 15.01 9.37 11.20
N LEU A 118 14.60 8.30 11.88
CA LEU A 118 14.48 8.25 13.34
C LEU A 118 15.82 8.33 14.07
N ASN A 119 16.89 7.82 13.47
CA ASN A 119 18.26 7.86 14.01
C ASN A 119 19.00 9.16 13.68
N SER A 120 18.30 10.18 13.16
CA SER A 120 18.89 11.50 12.96
C SER A 120 19.36 12.11 14.27
N SER A 121 20.44 12.89 14.23
CA SER A 121 21.06 13.51 15.41
C SER A 121 20.15 14.53 16.11
N SER A 122 19.18 15.10 15.41
CA SER A 122 18.20 16.04 15.93
C SER A 122 16.87 15.96 15.18
N LEU A 123 15.83 16.58 15.74
CA LEU A 123 14.52 16.68 15.08
C LEU A 123 14.59 17.50 13.79
N ASP A 124 15.39 18.56 13.77
CA ASP A 124 15.58 19.40 12.58
C ASP A 124 16.27 18.61 11.47
N ASP A 125 17.29 17.82 11.81
CA ASP A 125 17.97 16.93 10.85
C ASP A 125 16.99 15.90 10.25
N ALA A 126 16.13 15.30 11.08
CA ALA A 126 15.10 14.37 10.62
C ALA A 126 14.12 15.04 9.64
N CYS A 127 13.71 16.28 9.95
CA CYS A 127 12.80 17.05 9.11
C CYS A 127 13.46 17.44 7.78
N ASP A 128 14.72 17.84 7.79
CA ASP A 128 15.46 18.19 6.58
C ASP A 128 15.72 16.97 5.68
N LYS A 129 15.89 15.80 6.28
CA LYS A 129 15.98 14.52 5.56
C LYS A 129 14.68 14.14 4.86
N ILE A 130 13.53 14.38 5.48
CA ILE A 130 12.22 14.21 4.83
C ILE A 130 12.08 15.14 3.62
N LYS A 131 12.51 16.41 3.78
CA LYS A 131 12.51 17.38 2.68
C LYS A 131 13.46 16.98 1.55
N SER A 132 14.62 16.39 1.85
CA SER A 132 15.56 15.92 0.83
C SER A 132 14.98 14.72 0.06
N LEU A 133 14.40 13.74 0.76
CA LEU A 133 13.71 12.59 0.16
C LEU A 133 12.57 13.03 -0.77
N ALA A 134 11.84 14.08 -0.40
CA ALA A 134 10.81 14.65 -1.26
C ALA A 134 11.42 15.25 -2.54
N LYS A 135 12.52 16.00 -2.44
CA LYS A 135 13.22 16.60 -3.59
C LYS A 135 13.80 15.54 -4.53
N THR A 136 14.32 14.43 -4.00
CA THR A 136 14.86 13.32 -4.80
C THR A 136 13.79 12.38 -5.35
N LYS A 137 12.50 12.63 -5.04
CA LYS A 137 11.35 11.76 -5.37
C LYS A 137 11.43 10.36 -4.74
N GLU A 138 12.20 10.21 -3.67
CA GLU A 138 12.35 8.98 -2.89
C GLU A 138 11.39 8.93 -1.69
N LEU A 139 10.71 10.04 -1.40
CA LEU A 139 9.56 10.06 -0.49
C LEU A 139 8.34 9.42 -1.17
N ASP A 140 8.40 8.10 -1.31
CA ASP A 140 7.38 7.33 -2.01
C ASP A 140 6.09 7.13 -1.16
N SER A 141 5.05 6.61 -1.81
CA SER A 141 3.74 6.40 -1.18
C SER A 141 3.78 5.42 0.00
N SER A 142 4.71 4.46 -0.01
CA SER A 142 4.87 3.47 1.05
C SER A 142 5.50 4.10 2.29
N LEU A 143 6.51 4.97 2.12
CA LEU A 143 7.17 5.67 3.22
C LEU A 143 6.23 6.67 3.88
N ILE A 144 5.46 7.39 3.06
CA ILE A 144 4.40 8.29 3.54
C ILE A 144 3.35 7.51 4.36
N LEU A 145 2.94 6.32 3.90
CA LEU A 145 1.97 5.49 4.62
C LEU A 145 2.53 4.99 5.95
N LEU A 146 3.79 4.57 6.00
CA LEU A 146 4.45 4.11 7.22
C LEU A 146 4.53 5.23 8.25
N ILE A 147 4.95 6.43 7.85
CA ILE A 147 5.00 7.62 8.72
C ILE A 147 3.60 7.97 9.26
N ASN A 148 2.57 7.97 8.40
CA ASN A 148 1.18 8.21 8.82
C ASN A 148 0.72 7.19 9.86
N ARG A 149 1.06 5.91 9.66
CA ARG A 149 0.71 4.82 10.59
C ARG A 149 1.45 4.93 11.92
N ALA A 150 2.74 5.28 11.88
CA ALA A 150 3.55 5.51 13.07
C ALA A 150 2.96 6.66 13.91
N TRP A 151 2.56 7.76 13.27
CA TRP A 151 1.87 8.86 13.94
C TRP A 151 0.49 8.46 14.50
N ALA A 152 -0.33 7.73 13.75
CA ALA A 152 -1.63 7.27 14.25
C ALA A 152 -1.46 6.38 15.50
N ALA A 153 -0.54 5.43 15.46
CA ALA A 153 -0.23 4.57 16.60
C ALA A 153 0.35 5.37 17.79
N ALA A 154 1.20 6.36 17.51
CA ALA A 154 1.76 7.25 18.52
C ALA A 154 0.67 8.06 19.23
N LYS A 155 -0.23 8.66 18.45
CA LYS A 155 -1.35 9.48 18.92
C LYS A 155 -2.28 8.67 19.83
N ASP A 156 -2.66 7.47 19.38
CA ASP A 156 -3.63 6.62 20.08
C ASP A 156 -3.01 5.85 21.26
N SER A 157 -1.68 5.79 21.35
CA SER A 157 -0.98 5.10 22.44
C SER A 157 -1.17 5.83 23.78
N THR A 158 -1.69 5.10 24.78
CA THR A 158 -1.83 5.59 26.15
C THR A 158 -0.54 5.44 26.97
N THR A 159 0.42 4.66 26.48
CA THR A 159 1.66 4.32 27.20
C THR A 159 2.88 5.08 26.69
N MET A 160 2.77 5.74 25.53
CA MET A 160 3.90 6.44 24.94
C MET A 160 4.07 7.85 25.52
N LYS A 161 5.33 8.22 25.79
CA LYS A 161 5.69 9.53 26.35
C LYS A 161 5.33 10.68 25.40
N ASN A 162 4.97 11.83 25.96
CA ASN A 162 4.56 13.00 25.18
C ASN A 162 5.68 13.50 24.26
N GLU A 163 6.93 13.45 24.70
CA GLU A 163 8.09 13.88 23.90
C GLU A 163 8.23 13.04 22.62
N VAL A 164 7.95 11.74 22.70
CA VAL A 164 7.98 10.83 21.54
C VAL A 164 6.81 11.12 20.60
N LYS A 165 5.64 11.46 21.16
CA LYS A 165 4.48 11.88 20.37
C LYS A 165 4.76 13.18 19.63
N ASP A 166 5.39 14.15 20.28
CA ASP A 166 5.73 15.44 19.68
C ASP A 166 6.74 15.26 18.54
N ILE A 167 7.79 14.46 18.73
CA ILE A 167 8.75 14.11 17.67
C ILE A 167 8.03 13.46 16.47
N MET A 168 7.17 12.46 16.73
CA MET A 168 6.44 11.77 15.67
C MET A 168 5.45 12.70 14.96
N TYR A 169 4.84 13.64 15.68
CA TYR A 169 3.97 14.66 15.11
C TYR A 169 4.73 15.57 14.15
N HIS A 170 5.92 16.04 14.52
CA HIS A 170 6.76 16.89 13.68
C HIS A 170 7.25 16.18 12.40
N ILE A 171 7.61 14.89 12.50
CA ILE A 171 7.95 14.06 11.35
C ILE A 171 6.74 13.93 10.42
N TYR A 172 5.55 13.66 10.97
CA TYR A 172 4.31 13.57 10.21
C TYR A 172 3.92 14.88 9.52
N THR A 173 3.95 16.01 10.23
CA THR A 173 3.58 17.31 9.65
C THR A 173 4.55 17.72 8.55
N THR A 174 5.86 17.55 8.76
CA THR A 174 6.89 17.81 7.75
C THR A 174 6.69 16.95 6.50
N THR A 175 6.31 15.69 6.66
CA THR A 175 5.97 14.80 5.56
C THR A 175 4.76 15.31 4.78
N LYS A 176 3.70 15.77 5.47
CA LYS A 176 2.51 16.34 4.83
C LYS A 176 2.80 17.64 4.08
N GLU A 177 3.68 18.48 4.62
CA GLU A 177 4.11 19.72 3.98
C GLU A 177 4.98 19.45 2.75
N SER A 178 5.92 18.52 2.86
CA SER A 178 6.76 18.09 1.74
C SER A 178 5.95 17.44 0.62
N LEU A 179 4.87 16.73 0.95
CA LEU A 179 3.94 16.19 -0.05
C LEU A 179 3.22 17.31 -0.84
N LYS A 180 2.89 18.43 -0.18
CA LYS A 180 2.25 19.58 -0.86
C LYS A 180 3.21 20.24 -1.84
N SER A 181 4.52 20.24 -1.57
CA SER A 181 5.52 20.86 -2.45
C SER A 181 5.85 20.01 -3.68
N ILE A 182 5.78 18.68 -3.57
CA ILE A 182 5.97 17.76 -4.71
C ILE A 182 4.67 17.41 -5.44
N SER A 183 3.53 17.93 -4.96
CA SER A 183 2.23 17.68 -5.54
C SER A 183 2.17 18.28 -6.96
N PRO A 184 1.77 17.50 -7.98
CA PRO A 184 1.57 18.02 -9.33
C PRO A 184 0.58 19.20 -9.33
N PRO A 185 0.76 20.20 -10.21
CA PRO A 185 -0.17 21.33 -10.33
C PRO A 185 -1.61 20.90 -10.61
N GLU A 186 -1.80 19.76 -11.28
CA GLU A 186 -3.07 19.11 -11.57
C GLU A 186 -3.83 18.74 -10.28
N MET A 187 -3.14 18.47 -9.18
CA MET A 187 -3.77 18.20 -7.89
C MET A 187 -4.48 19.44 -7.33
N LYS A 188 -3.97 20.64 -7.61
CA LYS A 188 -4.62 21.91 -7.22
C LYS A 188 -5.88 22.14 -8.06
N LEU A 189 -5.79 21.83 -9.35
CA LEU A 189 -6.94 21.86 -10.27
C LEU A 189 -8.04 20.88 -9.81
N LEU A 190 -7.68 19.64 -9.49
CA LEU A 190 -8.63 18.65 -8.97
C LEU A 190 -9.28 19.10 -7.65
N LYS A 191 -8.51 19.69 -6.73
CA LYS A 191 -9.08 20.27 -5.49
C LYS A 191 -10.06 21.41 -5.78
N TYR A 192 -9.74 22.29 -6.71
CA TYR A 192 -10.62 23.37 -7.14
C TYR A 192 -11.92 22.81 -7.73
N LEU A 193 -11.81 21.87 -8.67
CA LEU A 193 -12.96 21.25 -9.34
C LEU A 193 -13.85 20.48 -8.35
N LEU A 194 -13.27 19.79 -7.37
CA LEU A 194 -14.02 19.08 -6.33
C LEU A 194 -14.73 20.02 -5.35
N ASN A 195 -14.33 21.29 -5.29
CA ASN A 195 -14.94 22.31 -4.42
C ASN A 195 -16.13 23.02 -5.10
N ILE A 196 -16.40 22.75 -6.38
CA ILE A 196 -17.58 23.26 -7.10
C ILE A 196 -18.78 22.41 -6.70
N GLU A 197 -19.78 23.04 -6.06
CA GLU A 197 -21.00 22.37 -5.59
C GLU A 197 -21.94 22.01 -6.75
N ASP A 198 -22.02 22.87 -7.77
CA ASP A 198 -22.88 22.65 -8.93
C ASP A 198 -22.29 21.61 -9.90
N PRO A 199 -23.03 20.51 -10.20
CA PRO A 199 -22.52 19.45 -11.05
C PRO A 199 -22.25 19.87 -12.49
N GLU A 200 -23.09 20.74 -13.08
CA GLU A 200 -22.93 21.17 -14.47
C GLU A 200 -21.72 22.09 -14.61
N GLU A 201 -21.55 23.04 -13.69
CA GLU A 201 -20.40 23.92 -13.62
C GLU A 201 -19.10 23.13 -13.41
N ARG A 202 -19.13 22.08 -12.56
CA ARG A 202 -17.98 21.19 -12.36
C ARG A 202 -17.61 20.43 -13.62
N PHE A 203 -18.59 19.90 -14.36
CA PHE A 203 -18.34 19.19 -15.62
C PHE A 203 -17.83 20.14 -16.71
N GLY A 204 -18.36 21.35 -16.80
CA GLY A 204 -17.86 22.38 -17.73
C GLY A 204 -16.42 22.80 -17.43
N ALA A 205 -16.10 23.01 -16.15
CA ALA A 205 -14.74 23.35 -15.70
C ALA A 205 -13.76 22.19 -15.93
N LEU A 206 -14.19 20.95 -15.73
CA LEU A 206 -13.41 19.75 -16.02
C LEU A 206 -13.11 19.63 -17.53
N ALA A 207 -14.13 19.79 -18.38
CA ALA A 207 -13.99 19.72 -19.84
C ALA A 207 -13.03 20.81 -20.36
N THR A 208 -13.11 22.02 -19.79
CA THR A 208 -12.21 23.12 -20.13
C THR A 208 -10.77 22.84 -19.69
N ALA A 209 -10.57 22.34 -18.47
CA ALA A 209 -9.23 22.10 -17.94
C ALA A 209 -8.46 20.97 -18.61
N PHE A 210 -9.16 19.99 -19.19
CA PHE A 210 -8.57 18.88 -19.94
C PHE A 210 -8.65 19.07 -21.46
N SER A 211 -9.17 20.20 -21.95
CA SER A 211 -9.08 20.55 -23.36
C SER A 211 -7.69 21.09 -23.65
N PRO A 212 -6.95 20.51 -24.63
CA PRO A 212 -5.69 21.11 -25.07
C PRO A 212 -6.01 22.52 -25.57
N GLY A 213 -5.42 23.53 -24.92
CA GLY A 213 -5.53 24.90 -25.40
C GLY A 213 -4.96 24.98 -26.81
N ASP A 214 -5.56 25.81 -27.68
CA ASP A 214 -4.97 26.11 -28.98
C ASP A 214 -3.51 26.51 -28.76
N GLU A 215 -2.58 25.75 -29.33
CA GLU A 215 -1.15 26.07 -29.38
C GLU A 215 -0.94 27.31 -30.26
N HIS A 216 -1.38 28.47 -29.78
CA HIS A 216 -1.06 29.74 -30.39
C HIS A 216 0.11 30.37 -29.64
N GLU A 217 1.28 30.14 -30.24
CA GLU A 217 2.52 30.91 -30.16
C GLU A 217 2.98 31.31 -28.75
N ALA A 218 4.04 30.65 -28.29
CA ALA A 218 4.96 31.22 -27.32
C ALA A 218 5.45 32.60 -27.83
N LYS A 219 4.79 33.66 -27.37
CA LYS A 219 5.35 35.00 -27.27
C LYS A 219 5.45 35.33 -25.79
N ASP A 220 6.54 34.88 -25.20
CA ASP A 220 7.53 35.68 -24.48
C ASP A 220 8.27 34.75 -23.49
N GLU A 221 9.53 34.43 -23.80
CA GLU A 221 10.37 33.52 -23.01
C GLU A 221 10.86 34.13 -21.69
N ASP A 222 10.50 35.38 -21.37
CA ASP A 222 11.09 36.13 -20.26
C ASP A 222 10.18 36.34 -19.03
N ALA A 223 8.99 35.72 -18.98
CA ALA A 223 8.06 35.91 -17.86
C ALA A 223 8.22 34.91 -16.68
N LEU A 224 9.20 33.99 -16.72
CA LEU A 224 9.35 32.95 -15.68
C LEU A 224 10.47 33.20 -14.65
N TYR A 225 11.08 34.39 -14.66
CA TYR A 225 11.98 34.83 -13.59
C TYR A 225 11.72 36.28 -13.19
N THR A 226 10.63 36.53 -12.46
CA THR A 226 10.56 37.65 -11.50
C THR A 226 9.64 37.31 -10.34
#